data_AF-A0A7S0DWM3-F1
#
_entry.id   AF-A0A7S0DWM3-F1
#
_cell.length_a   1.000
_cell.length_b   1.000
_cell.length_c   1.000
_cell.angle_alpha   90.00
_cell.angle_beta   90.00
_cell.angle_gamma   90.00
#
_symmetry.space_group_name_H-M   'P 1'
#
loop_
_entity.id
_entity.type
_entity.pdbx_description
1 polymer ?
#
loop_
_entity_poly.entity_id
_entity_poly.type
_entity_poly.pdbx_seq_one_letter_code
_entity_poly.pdbx_strand_id
1 'polypeptide(L)'
;ALEEASSAVGGLSRNVSRPVDSFFEALQDLDADQILWYEDLYLGFGFVWTYFFFAAIGTTTISGCVVYYFFMDEDTAGHKNAQFADNQTNFVVSTMFYYVLRYNLGSMAFGSLILAVVEVLVWLLEL
;
A
#
# COMPACT_ATOMS: atom_id res chain seq x y z
N ALA A 1 38.22 21.82 30.86
CA ALA A 1 36.77 22.12 30.92
C ALA A 1 36.07 21.98 29.56
N LEU A 2 36.29 22.87 28.57
CA LEU A 2 35.65 22.75 27.23
C LEU A 2 36.18 21.58 26.38
N GLU A 3 37.46 21.24 26.54
CA GLU A 3 38.11 20.15 25.78
C GLU A 3 37.68 18.75 26.26
N GLU A 4 37.43 18.58 27.56
CA GLU A 4 36.88 17.35 28.15
C GLU A 4 35.40 17.15 27.80
N ALA A 5 34.63 18.23 27.67
CA ALA A 5 33.23 18.15 27.23
C ALA A 5 33.13 17.71 25.76
N SER A 6 34.05 18.16 24.91
CA SER A 6 34.13 17.75 23.49
C SER A 6 34.54 16.28 23.34
N SER A 7 35.52 15.81 24.14
CA SER A 7 35.92 14.40 24.12
C SER A 7 34.85 13.47 24.71
N ALA A 8 34.10 13.93 25.73
CA ALA A 8 32.96 13.19 26.29
C ALA A 8 31.78 13.09 25.31
N VAL A 9 31.46 14.16 24.57
CA VAL A 9 30.43 14.15 23.52
C VAL A 9 30.88 13.32 22.31
N GLY A 10 32.16 13.39 21.93
CA GLY A 10 32.74 12.54 20.90
C GLY A 10 32.77 11.06 21.28
N GLY A 11 32.96 10.75 22.56
CA GLY A 11 32.87 9.39 23.12
C GLY A 11 31.43 8.86 23.21
N LEU A 12 30.45 9.73 23.50
CA LEU A 12 29.03 9.36 23.51
C LEU A 12 28.52 9.04 22.10
N SER A 13 28.93 9.82 21.10
CA SER A 13 28.55 9.61 19.69
C SER A 13 29.12 8.31 19.09
N ARG A 14 30.29 7.86 19.56
CA ARG A 14 30.93 6.61 19.09
C ARG A 14 30.29 5.33 19.64
N ASN A 15 29.48 5.40 20.70
CA ASN A 15 28.87 4.23 21.36
C ASN A 15 27.34 4.14 21.17
N VAL A 16 26.72 5.04 20.41
CA VAL A 16 25.32 4.88 20.00
C VAL A 16 25.31 3.98 18.77
N SER A 17 25.31 2.66 18.98
CA SER A 17 24.95 1.72 17.93
C SER A 17 23.56 2.10 17.43
N ARG A 18 23.43 2.44 16.14
CA ARG A 18 22.13 2.87 15.63
C ARG A 18 21.23 1.63 15.59
N PRO A 19 19.93 1.75 15.91
CA PRO A 19 19.01 0.60 15.89
C PRO A 19 19.00 -0.14 14.55
N VAL A 20 19.31 0.59 13.48
CA VAL A 20 19.41 0.10 12.11
C VAL A 20 20.65 -0.78 11.92
N ASP A 21 21.78 -0.41 12.52
CA ASP A 21 23.04 -1.16 12.42
C ASP A 21 22.89 -2.53 13.11
N SER A 22 22.26 -2.55 14.29
CA SER A 22 21.94 -3.82 15.00
C SER A 22 20.98 -4.73 14.24
N PHE A 23 20.08 -4.15 13.43
CA PHE A 23 19.18 -4.95 12.59
C PHE A 23 19.93 -5.59 11.43
N PHE A 24 20.79 -4.83 10.74
CA PHE A 24 21.62 -5.38 9.66
C PHE A 24 22.63 -6.41 10.16
N GLU A 25 23.21 -6.19 11.35
CA GLU A 25 24.12 -7.14 11.99
C GLU A 25 23.40 -8.44 12.35
N ALA A 26 22.16 -8.37 12.86
CA ALA A 26 21.32 -9.54 13.09
C ALA A 26 20.90 -10.26 11.79
N LEU A 27 20.71 -9.52 10.69
CA LEU A 27 20.46 -10.13 9.38
C LEU A 27 21.70 -10.83 8.82
N GLN A 28 22.90 -10.32 9.14
CA GLN A 28 24.16 -10.88 8.68
C GLN A 28 24.55 -12.18 9.41
N ASP A 29 24.00 -12.39 10.61
CA ASP A 29 24.21 -13.58 11.44
C ASP A 29 23.23 -14.74 11.13
N LEU A 30 22.28 -14.52 10.21
CA LEU A 30 21.33 -15.55 9.77
C LEU A 30 21.95 -16.45 8.70
N ASP A 31 21.72 -17.76 8.84
CA ASP A 31 22.08 -18.74 7.80
C ASP A 31 21.39 -18.41 6.47
N ALA A 32 22.10 -18.69 5.36
CA ALA A 32 21.62 -18.41 4.01
C ALA A 32 20.25 -19.06 3.71
N ASP A 33 20.00 -20.27 4.21
CA ASP A 33 18.72 -20.96 4.08
C ASP A 33 17.59 -20.23 4.82
N GLN A 34 17.91 -19.58 5.96
CA GLN A 34 16.92 -18.82 6.70
C GLN A 34 16.56 -17.53 5.96
N ILE A 35 17.54 -16.85 5.38
CA ILE A 35 17.31 -15.63 4.60
C ILE A 35 16.40 -15.90 3.41
N LEU A 36 16.62 -17.00 2.69
CA LEU A 36 15.81 -17.39 1.52
C LEU A 36 14.34 -17.61 1.90
N TRP A 37 14.05 -18.31 2.99
CA TRP A 37 12.66 -18.57 3.38
C TRP A 37 11.92 -17.28 3.78
N TYR A 38 12.60 -16.35 4.47
CA TYR A 38 12.01 -15.06 4.85
C TYR A 38 11.70 -14.20 3.62
N GLU A 39 12.57 -14.22 2.62
CA GLU A 39 12.35 -13.55 1.34
C GLU A 39 11.14 -14.14 0.62
N ASP A 40 11.05 -15.47 0.52
CA ASP A 40 9.94 -16.16 -0.12
C ASP A 40 8.60 -15.86 0.58
N LEU A 41 8.58 -15.87 1.92
CA LEU A 41 7.38 -15.53 2.68
C LEU A 41 6.98 -14.06 2.47
N TYR A 42 7.95 -13.14 2.49
CA TYR A 42 7.68 -11.72 2.27
C TYR A 42 7.14 -11.45 0.86
N LEU A 43 7.76 -12.04 -0.17
CA LEU A 43 7.33 -11.89 -1.56
C LEU A 43 5.98 -12.56 -1.80
N GLY A 44 5.76 -13.76 -1.26
CA GLY A 44 4.50 -14.50 -1.38
C GLY A 44 3.34 -13.76 -0.70
N PHE A 45 3.53 -13.34 0.55
CA PHE A 45 2.54 -12.51 1.26
C PHE A 45 2.29 -11.19 0.53
N GLY A 46 3.35 -10.51 0.11
CA GLY A 46 3.27 -9.26 -0.64
C GLY A 46 2.50 -9.42 -1.95
N PHE A 47 2.68 -10.53 -2.66
CA PHE A 47 1.96 -10.85 -3.89
C PHE A 47 0.46 -11.04 -3.63
N VAL A 48 0.09 -11.85 -2.63
CA VAL A 48 -1.32 -12.09 -2.25
C VAL A 48 -1.99 -10.79 -1.83
N TRP A 49 -1.32 -9.98 -1.01
CA TRP A 49 -1.83 -8.68 -0.59
C TRP A 49 -2.05 -7.74 -1.77
N THR A 50 -1.06 -7.64 -2.65
CA THR A 50 -1.11 -6.77 -3.84
C THR A 50 -2.23 -7.20 -4.79
N TYR A 51 -2.47 -8.50 -4.93
CA TYR A 51 -3.57 -9.03 -5.72
C TYR A 51 -4.93 -8.54 -5.21
N PHE A 52 -5.22 -8.71 -3.91
CA PHE A 52 -6.46 -8.22 -3.31
C PHE A 52 -6.57 -6.69 -3.35
N PHE A 53 -5.44 -5.99 -3.20
CA PHE A 53 -5.39 -4.53 -3.27
C PHE A 53 -5.81 -4.01 -4.64
N PHE A 54 -5.25 -4.56 -5.73
CA PHE A 54 -5.65 -4.18 -7.08
C PHE A 54 -7.08 -4.60 -7.41
N ALA A 55 -7.54 -5.76 -6.93
CA ALA A 55 -8.92 -6.19 -7.09
C ALA A 55 -9.90 -5.20 -6.43
N ALA A 56 -9.59 -4.73 -5.21
CA ALA A 56 -10.40 -3.74 -4.49
C ALA A 56 -10.45 -2.38 -5.23
N ILE A 57 -9.32 -1.91 -5.76
CA ILE A 57 -9.26 -0.68 -6.56
C ILE A 57 -10.10 -0.83 -7.83
N GLY A 58 -9.94 -1.94 -8.56
CA GLY A 58 -10.65 -2.18 -9.82
C GLY A 58 -12.17 -2.26 -9.62
N THR A 59 -12.63 -3.09 -8.68
CA THR A 59 -14.06 -3.25 -8.38
C THR A 59 -14.73 -1.95 -7.95
N THR A 60 -14.05 -1.15 -7.11
CA THR A 60 -14.59 0.13 -6.66
C THR A 60 -14.59 1.17 -7.76
N THR A 61 -13.58 1.17 -8.64
CA THR A 61 -13.53 2.06 -9.81
C THR A 61 -14.69 1.76 -10.76
N ILE A 62 -14.95 0.47 -11.04
CA ILE A 62 -16.08 0.05 -11.87
C ILE A 62 -17.41 0.47 -11.21
N SER A 63 -17.57 0.23 -9.91
CA SER A 63 -18.75 0.68 -9.17
C SER A 63 -18.96 2.19 -9.26
N GLY A 64 -17.89 2.98 -9.14
CA GLY A 64 -17.94 4.43 -9.30
C GLY A 64 -18.37 4.87 -10.70
N CYS A 65 -17.91 4.16 -11.74
CA CYS A 65 -18.35 4.40 -13.11
C CYS A 65 -19.85 4.10 -13.28
N VAL A 66 -20.36 3.01 -12.72
CA VAL A 66 -21.79 2.66 -12.78
C VAL A 66 -22.64 3.73 -12.10
N VAL A 67 -22.23 4.19 -10.92
CA VAL A 67 -22.93 5.29 -10.22
C VAL A 67 -22.95 6.55 -11.08
N TYR A 68 -21.80 6.89 -11.68
CA TYR A 68 -21.68 8.06 -12.53
C TYR A 68 -22.60 8.01 -13.76
N TYR A 69 -22.68 6.86 -14.44
CA TYR A 69 -23.49 6.72 -15.65
C TYR A 69 -25.00 6.62 -15.40
N PHE A 70 -25.43 5.96 -14.32
CA PHE A 70 -26.86 5.68 -14.11
C PHE A 70 -27.55 6.64 -13.14
N PHE A 71 -26.82 7.23 -12.21
CA PHE A 71 -27.41 7.94 -11.06
C PHE A 71 -26.93 9.39 -10.91
N MET A 72 -25.92 9.82 -11.66
CA MET A 72 -25.44 11.20 -11.61
C MET A 72 -26.28 12.08 -12.53
N ASP A 73 -26.79 13.18 -12.01
CA ASP A 73 -27.53 14.18 -12.78
C ASP A 73 -26.59 15.16 -13.51
N GLU A 74 -27.06 15.76 -14.61
CA GLU A 74 -26.27 16.67 -15.46
C GLU A 74 -25.64 17.83 -14.69
N ASP A 75 -26.37 18.37 -13.72
CA ASP A 75 -25.91 19.52 -12.92
C ASP A 75 -24.84 19.12 -11.89
N THR A 76 -24.83 17.85 -11.46
CA THR A 76 -23.90 17.32 -10.46
C THR A 76 -22.61 16.78 -11.07
N ALA A 77 -22.67 16.34 -12.33
CA ALA A 77 -21.56 15.66 -13.01
C ALA A 77 -20.33 16.56 -13.26
N GLY A 78 -20.45 17.89 -13.18
CA GLY A 78 -19.35 18.87 -13.19
C GLY A 78 -18.50 18.93 -14.48
N HIS A 79 -18.73 18.02 -15.41
CA HIS A 79 -17.99 17.82 -16.65
C HIS A 79 -18.98 17.71 -17.81
N LYS A 80 -19.76 18.78 -18.03
CA LYS A 80 -20.70 18.85 -19.14
C LYS A 80 -19.92 18.93 -20.46
N ASN A 81 -19.91 17.84 -21.23
CA ASN A 81 -19.41 17.88 -22.60
C ASN A 81 -20.58 18.17 -23.53
N ALA A 82 -20.63 19.36 -24.10
CA ALA A 82 -21.71 19.80 -24.98
C ALA A 82 -21.87 18.94 -26.26
N GLN A 83 -20.92 18.06 -26.55
CA GLN A 83 -20.96 17.12 -27.67
C GLN A 83 -21.84 15.89 -27.41
N PHE A 84 -22.09 15.53 -26.15
CA PHE A 84 -22.89 14.37 -25.77
C PHE A 84 -24.13 14.82 -25.00
N ALA A 85 -25.30 14.32 -25.37
CA ALA A 85 -26.60 14.71 -24.81
C ALA A 85 -26.89 14.13 -23.41
N ASP A 86 -25.89 13.49 -22.81
CA ASP A 86 -25.94 12.79 -21.53
C ASP A 86 -24.56 12.99 -20.86
N ASN A 87 -24.40 12.61 -19.60
CA ASN A 87 -23.20 12.77 -18.74
C ASN A 87 -21.93 12.04 -19.23
N GLN A 88 -21.80 11.83 -20.53
CA GLN A 88 -20.68 11.15 -21.17
C GLN A 88 -19.49 12.11 -21.28
N THR A 89 -18.53 11.94 -20.37
CA THR A 89 -17.17 12.46 -20.57
C THR A 89 -16.35 11.47 -21.40
N ASN A 90 -15.33 11.95 -22.11
CA ASN A 90 -14.50 11.09 -22.97
C ASN A 90 -13.75 9.99 -22.20
N PHE A 91 -13.63 10.06 -20.86
CA PHE A 91 -12.86 9.09 -20.09
C PHE A 91 -13.27 8.99 -18.59
N VAL A 92 -14.54 8.65 -18.31
CA VAL A 92 -15.09 8.50 -16.93
C VAL A 92 -14.22 7.60 -16.04
N VAL A 93 -13.63 6.55 -16.61
CA VAL A 93 -12.82 5.57 -15.88
C VAL A 93 -11.61 6.21 -15.22
N SER A 94 -10.89 7.13 -15.88
CA SER A 94 -9.71 7.75 -15.29
C SER A 94 -10.06 8.71 -14.16
N THR A 95 -11.16 9.44 -14.29
CA THR A 95 -11.67 10.33 -13.25
C THR A 95 -12.07 9.56 -11.99
N MET A 96 -12.85 8.47 -12.16
CA MET A 96 -13.26 7.64 -11.03
C MET A 96 -12.08 6.90 -10.41
N PHE A 97 -11.15 6.41 -11.22
CA PHE A 97 -9.91 5.81 -10.74
C PHE A 97 -9.09 6.78 -9.90
N TYR A 98 -8.94 8.04 -10.35
CA TYR A 98 -8.26 9.07 -9.58
C TYR A 98 -8.94 9.33 -8.22
N TYR A 99 -10.27 9.40 -8.18
CA TYR A 99 -11.00 9.57 -6.92
C TYR A 99 -10.84 8.38 -5.98
N VAL A 100 -10.85 7.16 -6.52
CA VAL A 100 -10.55 5.96 -5.75
C VAL A 100 -9.16 6.04 -5.12
N LEU A 101 -8.14 6.38 -5.91
CA LEU A 101 -6.77 6.52 -5.41
C LEU A 101 -6.60 7.68 -4.43
N ARG A 102 -7.36 8.78 -4.58
CA ARG A 102 -7.20 9.97 -3.75
C ARG A 102 -7.90 9.86 -2.39
N TYR A 103 -9.05 9.19 -2.34
CA TYR A 103 -9.94 9.19 -1.17
C TYR A 103 -10.09 7.82 -0.50
N ASN A 104 -9.99 6.72 -1.25
CA ASN A 104 -10.31 5.38 -0.73
C ASN A 104 -9.10 4.45 -0.63
N LEU A 105 -7.92 4.90 -1.06
CA LEU A 105 -6.70 4.08 -1.11
C LEU A 105 -6.31 3.48 0.24
N GLY A 106 -6.43 4.26 1.33
CA GLY A 106 -6.09 3.80 2.68
C GLY A 106 -7.00 2.67 3.17
N SER A 107 -8.31 2.82 2.98
CA SER A 107 -9.29 1.79 3.34
C SER A 107 -9.13 0.53 2.48
N MET A 108 -8.78 0.69 1.20
CA MET A 108 -8.48 -0.44 0.31
C MET A 108 -7.21 -1.17 0.71
N ALA A 109 -6.14 -0.45 1.03
CA ALA A 109 -4.88 -1.03 1.48
C ALA A 109 -5.08 -1.82 2.77
N PHE A 110 -5.84 -1.26 3.72
CA PHE A 110 -6.16 -1.93 4.97
C PHE A 110 -7.11 -3.12 4.79
N GLY A 111 -8.18 -2.97 4.01
CA GLY A 111 -9.13 -4.06 3.75
C GLY A 111 -8.49 -5.24 3.03
N SER A 112 -7.66 -4.98 2.02
CA SER A 112 -6.89 -6.01 1.33
C SER A 112 -5.83 -6.67 2.22
N LEU A 113 -5.26 -5.95 3.18
CA LEU A 113 -4.33 -6.53 4.17
C LEU A 113 -5.04 -7.57 5.05
N ILE A 114 -6.25 -7.26 5.51
CA ILE A 114 -7.06 -8.22 6.29
C ILE A 114 -7.34 -9.47 5.46
N LEU A 115 -7.75 -9.31 4.20
CA LEU A 115 -8.00 -10.45 3.30
C LEU A 115 -6.75 -11.30 3.09
N ALA A 116 -5.60 -10.68 2.87
CA ALA A 116 -4.33 -11.39 2.69
C ALA A 116 -3.92 -12.20 3.93
N VAL A 117 -4.10 -11.63 5.14
CA VAL A 117 -3.83 -12.35 6.39
C VAL A 117 -4.76 -13.54 6.54
N VAL A 118 -6.06 -13.37 6.29
CA VAL A 118 -7.04 -14.46 6.39
C VAL A 118 -6.73 -15.56 5.37
N GLU A 119 -6.44 -15.22 4.12
CA GLU A 119 -6.12 -16.19 3.07
C GLU A 119 -4.89 -17.04 3.44
N VAL A 120 -3.83 -16.40 3.92
CA VAL A 120 -2.63 -17.12 4.37
C VAL A 120 -2.93 -18.04 5.55
N LEU A 121 -3.77 -17.61 6.50
CA LEU A 121 -4.19 -18.46 7.62
C LEU A 121 -5.01 -19.65 7.15
N VAL A 122 -5.91 -19.47 6.19
CA VAL A 122 -6.70 -20.56 5.60
C VAL A 122 -5.77 -21.55 4.91
N TRP A 123 -4.85 -21.09 4.07
CA TRP A 123 -3.87 -21.96 3.41
C TRP A 123 -3.00 -22.73 4.41
N LEU A 124 -2.62 -22.12 5.54
CA LEU A 124 -1.88 -22.80 6.60
C LEU A 124 -2.71 -23.86 7.34
N LEU A 125 -4.03 -23.68 7.46
CA LEU A 125 -4.93 -24.64 8.10
C LEU A 125 -5.33 -25.79 7.18
N GLU A 126 -5.35 -25.56 5.88
CA GLU A 126 -5.68 -26.56 4.86
C GLU A 126 -4.49 -27.48 4.50
N LEU A 127 -3.29 -27.14 4.98
CA LEU A 127 -2.02 -27.86 4.76
C LEU A 127 -1.76 -28.93 5.81
#